data_AF-L0KXG4-F1
#
_entry.id   AF-L0KXG4-F1
#
_cell.length_a   1.000
_cell.length_b   1.000
_cell.length_c   1.000
_cell.angle_alpha   90.00
_cell.angle_beta   90.00
_cell.angle_gamma   90.00
#
_symmetry.space_group_name_H-M   'P 1'
#
loop_
_entity.id
_entity.type
_entity.pdbx_description
1 polymer ?
#
loop_
_entity_poly.entity_id
_entity_poly.type
_entity_poly.pdbx_seq_one_letter_code
_entity_poly.pdbx_strand_id
1 'polypeptide(L)'
;MSDHSGSSPTGSRSSKDKYLVVAIHQIMEEYGWRGIEKQFGIVKHHIIYVKPGSPLEKIELKSNIVGNHMDVDFLGMTPEKGILDKVFDFNVRVVRKTFEIDKYVTNDQKIANEQSLRNTIIVAIKQLEDIASNTPGEVSEK
;
A
#
# COMPACT_ATOMS: atom_id res chain seq x y z
N MET A 1 12.78 -23.24 -45.51
CA MET A 1 12.71 -21.92 -44.88
C MET A 1 11.29 -21.75 -44.36
N SER A 2 11.13 -21.89 -43.05
CA SER A 2 10.03 -21.40 -42.21
C SER A 2 10.43 -21.79 -40.80
N ASP A 3 10.56 -20.82 -39.90
CA ASP A 3 10.15 -20.96 -38.51
C ASP A 3 10.14 -19.54 -37.91
N HIS A 4 8.94 -18.97 -37.89
CA HIS A 4 8.63 -17.81 -37.07
C HIS A 4 8.71 -18.24 -35.60
N SER A 5 9.79 -17.85 -34.92
CA SER A 5 9.85 -17.91 -33.47
C SER A 5 8.89 -16.87 -32.89
N GLY A 6 7.78 -17.35 -32.34
CA GLY A 6 6.85 -16.56 -31.56
C GLY A 6 7.56 -15.90 -30.38
N SER A 7 7.67 -14.58 -30.41
CA SER A 7 8.05 -13.78 -29.26
C SER A 7 6.89 -13.74 -28.27
N SER A 8 6.98 -14.56 -27.21
CA SER A 8 6.14 -14.41 -26.02
C SER A 8 6.39 -13.05 -25.37
N PRO A 9 5.37 -12.18 -25.17
CA PRO A 9 5.53 -10.82 -24.67
C PRO A 9 5.60 -10.75 -23.12
N THR A 10 6.16 -11.77 -22.47
CA THR A 10 6.11 -11.89 -20.99
C THR A 10 7.24 -11.14 -20.26
N GLY A 11 8.20 -10.55 -20.99
CA GLY A 11 9.42 -9.96 -20.40
C GLY A 11 9.35 -8.50 -19.93
N SER A 12 8.28 -7.75 -20.22
CA SER A 12 8.23 -6.29 -19.93
C SER A 12 7.39 -5.93 -18.70
N ARG A 13 6.30 -6.66 -18.44
CA ARG A 13 5.27 -6.24 -17.47
C ARG A 13 5.65 -6.48 -16.01
N SER A 14 6.40 -7.54 -15.69
CA SER A 14 6.83 -7.87 -14.31
C SER A 14 7.93 -6.97 -13.73
N SER A 15 8.27 -5.91 -14.44
CA SER A 15 9.19 -4.88 -13.95
C SER A 15 8.42 -3.67 -13.46
N LYS A 16 7.44 -3.19 -14.23
CA LYS A 16 6.71 -1.94 -13.95
C LYS A 16 5.97 -1.96 -12.62
N ASP A 17 5.37 -3.08 -12.25
CA ASP A 17 4.77 -3.32 -10.95
C ASP A 17 5.78 -3.04 -9.81
N LYS A 18 7.02 -3.52 -9.93
CA LYS A 18 8.07 -3.26 -8.94
C LYS A 18 8.41 -1.77 -8.85
N TYR A 19 8.51 -1.07 -9.98
CA TYR A 19 8.73 0.39 -9.99
C TYR A 19 7.59 1.12 -9.28
N LEU A 20 6.34 0.73 -9.53
CA LEU A 20 5.19 1.33 -8.86
C LEU A 20 5.21 1.06 -7.35
N VAL A 21 5.51 -0.17 -6.89
CA VAL A 21 5.62 -0.46 -5.46
C VAL A 21 6.76 0.34 -4.81
N VAL A 22 7.90 0.47 -5.48
CA VAL A 22 9.02 1.28 -4.98
C VAL A 22 8.62 2.76 -4.87
N ALA A 23 7.89 3.31 -5.84
CA ALA A 23 7.39 4.68 -5.77
C ALA A 23 6.40 4.87 -4.62
N ILE A 24 5.47 3.92 -4.41
CA ILE A 24 4.56 3.95 -3.25
C ILE A 24 5.37 3.93 -1.95
N HIS A 25 6.38 3.07 -1.87
CA HIS A 25 7.26 2.96 -0.71
C HIS A 25 8.00 4.27 -0.39
N GLN A 26 8.57 4.93 -1.40
CA GLN A 26 9.23 6.24 -1.25
C GLN A 26 8.26 7.30 -0.71
N ILE A 27 7.03 7.35 -1.25
CA ILE A 27 6.01 8.30 -0.80
C ILE A 27 5.61 8.02 0.66
N MET A 28 5.50 6.75 1.06
CA MET A 28 5.26 6.39 2.47
C MET A 28 6.39 6.94 3.37
N GLU A 29 7.65 6.72 3.00
CA GLU A 29 8.81 7.19 3.78
C GLU A 29 8.89 8.73 3.85
N GLU A 30 8.60 9.43 2.75
CA GLU A 30 8.49 10.89 2.73
C GLU A 30 7.39 11.43 3.66
N TYR A 31 6.33 10.65 3.88
CA TYR A 31 5.26 10.99 4.83
C TYR A 31 5.57 10.56 6.28
N GLY A 32 6.80 10.12 6.54
CA GLY A 32 7.32 9.75 7.86
C GLY A 32 7.09 8.28 8.25
N TRP A 33 6.56 7.45 7.35
CA TRP A 33 6.33 6.03 7.60
C TRP A 33 7.56 5.22 7.21
N ARG A 34 8.31 4.71 8.20
CA ARG A 34 9.53 3.95 7.98
C ARG A 34 9.23 2.49 7.70
N GLY A 35 9.66 1.96 6.56
CA GLY A 35 9.52 0.55 6.23
C GLY A 35 10.48 -0.33 7.05
N ILE A 36 9.97 -1.29 7.82
CA ILE A 36 10.74 -2.18 8.70
C ILE A 36 10.82 -3.63 8.20
N GLU A 37 9.90 -4.04 7.34
CA GLU A 37 9.93 -5.35 6.68
C GLU A 37 9.46 -5.19 5.24
N LYS A 38 10.16 -5.82 4.30
CA LYS A 38 9.91 -5.71 2.85
C LYS A 38 9.98 -7.09 2.21
N GLN A 39 8.86 -7.59 1.74
CA GLN A 39 8.76 -8.84 0.99
C GLN A 39 8.27 -8.54 -0.43
N PHE A 40 9.15 -8.69 -1.42
CA PHE A 40 8.82 -8.50 -2.83
C PHE A 40 8.67 -9.87 -3.52
N GLY A 41 7.43 -10.34 -3.67
CA GLY A 41 7.12 -11.52 -4.45
C GLY A 41 6.98 -11.23 -5.95
N ILE A 42 6.56 -12.25 -6.71
CA ILE A 42 6.39 -12.17 -8.18
C ILE A 42 5.14 -11.36 -8.55
N VAL A 43 4.04 -11.54 -7.82
CA VAL A 43 2.76 -10.84 -8.05
C VAL A 43 2.16 -10.28 -6.76
N LYS A 44 2.83 -10.52 -5.62
CA LYS A 44 2.40 -10.03 -4.32
C LYS A 44 3.56 -9.34 -3.64
N HIS A 45 3.34 -8.14 -3.14
CA HIS A 45 4.34 -7.45 -2.32
C HIS A 45 3.72 -7.09 -0.97
N HIS A 46 4.51 -7.23 0.08
CA HIS A 46 4.12 -6.91 1.45
C HIS A 46 5.19 -6.04 2.09
N ILE A 47 4.79 -4.89 2.63
CA ILE A 47 5.69 -3.99 3.33
C ILE A 47 5.04 -3.56 4.64
N ILE A 48 5.79 -3.59 5.74
CA ILE A 48 5.33 -3.13 7.05
C ILE A 48 5.99 -1.80 7.37
N TYR A 49 5.19 -0.82 7.78
CA TYR A 49 5.61 0.53 8.12
C TYR A 49 5.28 0.90 9.56
N VAL A 50 6.17 1.65 10.19
CA VAL A 50 5.96 2.24 11.53
C VAL A 50 6.29 3.73 11.50
N LYS A 51 5.59 4.52 12.33
CA LYS A 51 5.80 5.95 12.46
C LYS A 51 5.65 6.37 13.93
N PRO A 52 6.71 6.83 14.60
CA PRO A 52 6.61 7.34 15.97
C PRO A 52 5.59 8.48 16.07
N GLY A 53 4.76 8.48 17.11
CA GLY A 53 3.73 9.51 17.34
C GLY A 53 2.49 9.40 16.45
N SER A 54 2.40 8.37 15.59
CA SER A 54 1.17 8.05 14.86
C SER A 54 0.10 7.47 15.80
N PRO A 55 -1.20 7.72 15.56
CA PRO A 55 -2.30 7.06 16.27
C PRO A 55 -2.42 5.56 15.93
N LEU A 56 -1.82 5.14 14.81
CA LEU A 56 -1.69 3.74 14.40
C LEU A 56 -0.34 3.18 14.87
N GLU A 57 -0.34 1.93 15.33
CA GLU A 57 0.87 1.17 15.69
C GLU A 57 1.72 0.87 14.43
N LYS A 58 1.08 0.42 13.36
CA LYS A 58 1.71 0.14 12.07
C LYS A 58 0.72 0.25 10.91
N ILE A 59 1.27 0.38 9.71
CA ILE A 59 0.54 0.17 8.45
C ILE A 59 1.19 -1.00 7.73
N GLU A 60 0.41 -2.01 7.38
CA GLU A 60 0.83 -3.04 6.43
C GLU A 60 0.29 -2.70 5.05
N LEU A 61 1.19 -2.64 4.07
CA LEU A 61 0.84 -2.52 2.66
C LEU A 61 0.90 -3.90 2.03
N LYS A 62 -0.23 -4.41 1.55
CA LYS A 62 -0.30 -5.65 0.78
C LYS A 62 -0.76 -5.33 -0.62
N SER A 63 0.01 -5.73 -1.62
CA SER A 63 -0.32 -5.51 -3.02
C SER A 63 -0.45 -6.81 -3.78
N ASN A 64 -1.34 -6.84 -4.77
CA ASN A 64 -1.55 -7.98 -5.66
C ASN A 64 -1.72 -7.50 -7.10
N ILE A 65 -0.97 -8.10 -8.02
CA ILE A 65 -0.99 -7.75 -9.44
C ILE A 65 -2.03 -8.61 -10.17
N VAL A 66 -2.96 -7.93 -10.86
CA VAL A 66 -4.01 -8.55 -11.66
C VAL A 66 -4.04 -7.88 -13.03
N GLY A 67 -3.42 -8.51 -14.04
CA GLY A 67 -3.32 -7.95 -15.38
C GLY A 67 -2.58 -6.61 -15.40
N ASN A 68 -3.26 -5.52 -15.76
CA ASN A 68 -2.70 -4.17 -15.74
C ASN A 68 -2.92 -3.41 -14.42
N HIS A 69 -3.51 -4.05 -13.43
CA HIS A 69 -3.88 -3.42 -12.18
C HIS A 69 -3.02 -3.94 -11.03
N MET A 70 -2.68 -3.02 -10.13
CA MET A 70 -2.15 -3.33 -8.81
C MET A 70 -3.21 -2.94 -7.79
N ASP A 71 -3.81 -3.94 -7.17
CA ASP A 71 -4.66 -3.75 -5.99
C ASP A 71 -3.75 -3.63 -4.77
N VAL A 72 -3.95 -2.58 -3.98
CA VAL A 72 -3.17 -2.29 -2.77
C VAL A 72 -4.12 -2.09 -1.60
N ASP A 73 -3.95 -2.93 -0.59
CA ASP A 73 -4.59 -2.78 0.71
C ASP A 73 -3.61 -2.09 1.66
N PHE A 74 -4.04 -0.96 2.21
CA PHE A 74 -3.38 -0.31 3.34
C PHE A 74 -4.11 -0.74 4.61
N LEU A 75 -3.48 -1.62 5.39
CA LEU A 75 -4.02 -2.13 6.64
C LEU A 75 -3.42 -1.32 7.80
N GLY A 76 -4.18 -0.37 8.34
CA GLY A 76 -3.81 0.35 9.55
C GLY A 76 -4.18 -0.46 10.78
N MET A 77 -3.23 -0.63 11.70
CA MET A 77 -3.47 -1.31 12.98
C MET A 77 -3.41 -0.32 14.12
N THR A 78 -4.46 -0.28 14.95
CA THR A 78 -4.49 0.49 16.19
C THR A 78 -3.98 -0.37 17.35
N PRO A 79 -3.39 0.24 18.40
CA PRO A 79 -3.07 -0.50 19.62
C PRO A 79 -4.33 -1.20 20.17
N GLU A 80 -4.19 -2.45 20.65
CA GLU A 80 -5.28 -3.14 21.34
C GLU A 80 -5.68 -2.38 22.61
N LYS A 81 -6.97 -2.04 22.76
CA LYS A 81 -7.47 -1.28 23.92
C LYS A 81 -8.34 -2.13 24.85
N GLY A 82 -8.82 -3.31 24.43
CA GLY A 82 -9.67 -4.17 25.27
C GLY A 82 -9.60 -5.68 24.99
N ILE A 83 -10.30 -6.46 25.83
CA ILE A 83 -10.37 -7.94 25.72
C ILE A 83 -11.15 -8.37 24.46
N LEU A 84 -12.15 -7.59 24.03
CA LEU A 84 -12.92 -7.87 22.82
C LEU A 84 -12.09 -7.66 21.54
N ASP A 85 -11.16 -6.71 21.53
CA ASP A 85 -10.23 -6.48 20.40
C ASP A 85 -9.26 -7.65 20.20
N LYS A 86 -9.08 -8.49 21.22
CA LYS A 86 -8.27 -9.72 21.12
C LYS A 86 -9.05 -10.90 20.53
N VAL A 87 -10.37 -10.86 20.59
CA VAL A 87 -11.27 -11.92 20.12
C VAL A 87 -11.80 -11.60 18.72
N PHE A 88 -11.95 -10.31 18.41
CA PHE A 88 -12.38 -9.80 17.13
C PHE A 88 -11.32 -8.81 16.63
N ASP A 89 -10.87 -8.94 15.38
CA ASP A 89 -9.85 -8.07 14.75
C ASP A 89 -10.33 -6.61 14.48
N PHE A 90 -11.02 -6.00 15.44
CA PHE A 90 -11.53 -4.63 15.38
C PHE A 90 -10.41 -3.57 15.43
N ASN A 91 -9.18 -3.97 15.71
CA ASN A 91 -8.00 -3.11 15.67
C ASN A 91 -7.43 -2.92 14.24
N VAL A 92 -7.92 -3.67 13.25
CA VAL A 92 -7.50 -3.53 11.86
C VAL A 92 -8.49 -2.70 11.06
N ARG A 93 -7.98 -1.74 10.30
CA ARG A 93 -8.73 -0.95 9.31
C ARG A 93 -8.08 -1.11 7.95
N VAL A 94 -8.90 -1.27 6.92
CA VAL A 94 -8.41 -1.49 5.56
C VAL A 94 -8.89 -0.35 4.67
N VAL A 95 -7.95 0.31 4.00
CA VAL A 95 -8.23 1.22 2.88
C VAL A 95 -7.65 0.59 1.62
N ARG A 96 -8.53 0.22 0.68
CA ARG A 96 -8.17 -0.41 -0.59
C ARG A 96 -8.07 0.61 -1.71
N LYS A 97 -7.01 0.55 -2.51
CA LYS A 97 -6.79 1.35 -3.72
C LYS A 97 -6.39 0.45 -4.87
N THR A 98 -6.83 0.80 -6.08
CA THR A 98 -6.42 0.11 -7.30
C THR A 98 -5.67 1.09 -8.19
N PHE A 99 -4.49 0.70 -8.64
CA PHE A 99 -3.64 1.48 -9.54
C PHE A 99 -3.55 0.78 -10.89
N GLU A 100 -3.86 1.50 -11.97
CA GLU A 100 -3.53 1.04 -13.31
C GLU A 100 -2.03 1.28 -13.56
N ILE A 101 -1.27 0.20 -13.77
CA ILE A 101 0.21 0.24 -13.78
C ILE A 101 0.71 1.16 -14.91
N ASP A 102 0.14 1.04 -16.11
CA ASP A 102 0.56 1.84 -17.26
C ASP A 102 0.22 3.33 -17.13
N LYS A 103 -0.68 3.71 -16.20
CA LYS A 103 -0.94 5.12 -15.86
C LYS A 103 0.18 5.74 -15.03
N TYR A 104 0.88 4.95 -14.23
CA TYR A 104 1.88 5.43 -13.27
C TYR A 104 3.31 5.04 -13.64
N VAL A 105 3.51 4.07 -14.54
CA VAL A 105 4.83 3.62 -14.96
C VAL A 105 4.92 3.51 -16.48
N THR A 106 5.78 4.33 -17.05
CA THR A 106 6.04 4.36 -18.50
C THR A 106 6.79 3.11 -18.98
N ASN A 107 6.84 2.89 -20.30
CA ASN A 107 7.58 1.75 -20.87
C ASN A 107 9.09 1.83 -20.62
N ASP A 108 9.64 3.03 -20.42
CA ASP A 108 11.03 3.27 -20.00
C ASP A 108 11.19 3.28 -18.47
N GLN A 109 10.23 2.72 -17.73
CA GLN A 109 10.28 2.50 -16.28
C GLN A 109 10.44 3.77 -15.45
N LYS A 110 9.83 4.88 -15.89
CA LYS A 110 9.75 6.13 -15.14
C LYS A 110 8.39 6.28 -14.49
N ILE A 111 8.37 6.93 -13.33
CA ILE A 111 7.13 7.27 -12.66
C ILE A 111 6.46 8.42 -13.41
N ALA A 112 5.20 8.22 -13.77
CA ALA A 112 4.31 9.22 -14.35
C ALA A 112 3.18 9.53 -13.36
N ASN A 113 2.50 10.66 -13.56
CA ASN A 113 1.37 11.08 -12.73
C ASN A 113 1.68 11.08 -11.22
N GLU A 114 2.91 11.44 -10.85
CA GLU A 114 3.43 11.33 -9.48
C GLU A 114 2.55 12.06 -8.45
N GLN A 115 2.09 13.28 -8.77
CA GLN A 115 1.22 14.03 -7.86
C GLN A 115 -0.11 13.30 -7.58
N SER A 116 -0.68 12.65 -8.60
CA SER A 116 -1.90 11.84 -8.44
C SER A 116 -1.64 10.61 -7.56
N LEU A 117 -0.49 9.95 -7.76
CA LEU A 117 -0.06 8.82 -6.94
C LEU A 117 0.11 9.24 -5.48
N ARG A 118 0.86 10.32 -5.25
CA ARG A 118 1.12 10.94 -3.94
C ARG A 118 -0.18 11.30 -3.23
N ASN A 119 -1.09 12.00 -3.90
CA ASN A 119 -2.37 12.38 -3.32
C ASN A 119 -3.20 11.15 -2.91
N THR A 120 -3.22 10.11 -3.74
CA THR A 120 -3.96 8.88 -3.46
C THR A 120 -3.45 8.18 -2.20
N ILE A 121 -2.12 8.08 -2.06
CA ILE A 121 -1.46 7.45 -0.91
C ILE A 121 -1.69 8.27 0.36
N ILE A 122 -1.49 9.60 0.31
CA ILE A 122 -1.71 10.48 1.46
C ILE A 122 -3.16 10.42 1.94
N VAL A 123 -4.12 10.41 1.02
CA VAL A 123 -5.54 10.25 1.38
C VAL A 123 -5.79 8.91 2.05
N ALA A 124 -5.18 7.82 1.57
CA ALA A 124 -5.32 6.51 2.20
C ALA A 124 -4.75 6.48 3.63
N ILE A 125 -3.56 7.06 3.84
CA ILE A 125 -2.93 7.18 5.17
C ILE A 125 -3.82 8.01 6.11
N LYS A 126 -4.28 9.19 5.66
CA LYS A 126 -5.14 10.07 6.47
C LYS A 126 -6.44 9.39 6.85
N GLN A 127 -7.07 8.66 5.93
CA GLN A 127 -8.28 7.87 6.25
C GLN A 127 -8.03 6.87 7.39
N LEU A 128 -6.87 6.21 7.41
CA LEU A 128 -6.51 5.30 8.50
C LEU A 128 -6.22 6.06 9.81
N GLU A 129 -5.47 7.15 9.74
CA GLU A 129 -5.11 7.99 10.90
C GLU A 129 -6.35 8.66 11.53
N ASP A 130 -7.30 9.14 10.72
CA ASP A 130 -8.54 9.78 11.16
C ASP A 130 -9.45 8.77 11.87
N ILE A 131 -9.58 7.55 11.34
CA ILE A 131 -10.37 6.49 11.98
C ILE A 131 -9.75 6.09 13.33
N ALA A 132 -8.42 5.95 13.38
CA ALA A 132 -7.71 5.61 14.62
C ALA A 132 -7.91 6.68 15.70
N SER A 133 -7.87 7.96 15.30
CA SER A 133 -8.02 9.10 16.20
C SER A 133 -9.47 9.30 16.68
N ASN A 134 -10.47 8.91 15.88
CA ASN A 134 -11.89 9.10 16.18
C ASN A 134 -12.58 7.85 16.75
N THR A 135 -11.83 6.89 17.29
CA THR A 135 -12.42 5.67 17.85
C THR A 135 -13.31 6.02 19.06
N PRO A 136 -14.61 5.69 19.07
CA PRO A 136 -15.52 6.06 20.15
C PRO A 136 -15.16 5.32 21.44
N GLY A 137 -14.75 6.06 22.45
CA GLY A 137 -14.31 5.53 23.75
C GLY A 137 -13.93 6.59 24.77
N GLU A 138 -13.59 7.82 24.35
CA GLU A 138 -13.56 8.98 25.24
C GLU A 138 -14.97 9.53 25.43
N VAL A 139 -15.79 8.84 26.20
CA VAL A 139 -16.83 9.55 26.96
C VAL A 139 -16.06 10.29 28.06
N SER A 140 -15.83 11.57 27.82
CA SER A 140 -15.36 12.50 28.85
C SER A 140 -16.42 12.52 29.95
N GLU A 141 -16.19 11.75 31.02
CA GLU A 141 -16.92 11.94 32.27
C GLU A 141 -16.53 13.33 32.81
N LYS A 142 -17.49 14.25 32.70
CA LYS A 142 -17.53 15.50 33.47
C LYS A 142 -18.38 15.30 34.70
#